data_AF-A0A660VRR7-F1
#
_entry.id   AF-A0A660VRR7-F1
#
_cell.length_a   1.000
_cell.length_b   1.000
_cell.length_c   1.000
_cell.angle_alpha   90.00
_cell.angle_beta   90.00
_cell.angle_gamma   90.00
#
_symmetry.space_group_name_H-M   'P 1'
#
loop_
_entity.id
_entity.type
_entity.pdbx_description
1 polymer ?
#
loop_
_entity_poly.entity_id
_entity_poly.type
_entity_poly.pdbx_seq_one_letter_code
_entity_poly.pdbx_strand_id
1 'polypeptide(L)'
;MDKLEMLFRMQAELNDKTFRKNGIMRPDGSGPLTMADFREACERGDLGKGGIVSDWLQNYARALSQETAELLDSTPWKWWSKDREVDLRNARVEIVDALHFWLSLALVAGLDADEVFRLYSLKNAVNHERQDSGSYLHMHKDGSDDREVR
;
A
#
# COMPACT_ATOMS: atom_id res chain seq x y z
N MET A 1 -5.38 5.18 -20.91
CA MET A 1 -5.06 5.13 -19.48
C MET A 1 -6.34 4.79 -18.74
N ASP A 2 -6.38 3.65 -18.05
CA ASP A 2 -7.53 3.31 -17.22
C ASP A 2 -7.50 4.06 -15.87
N LYS A 3 -8.49 3.83 -15.00
CA LYS A 3 -8.58 4.51 -13.72
C LYS A 3 -7.48 4.08 -12.74
N LEU A 4 -7.04 2.83 -12.77
CA LEU A 4 -5.99 2.34 -11.88
C LEU A 4 -4.64 2.93 -12.30
N GLU A 5 -4.30 2.88 -13.59
CA GLU A 5 -3.10 3.51 -14.13
C GLU A 5 -3.08 5.02 -13.82
N MET A 6 -4.23 5.70 -13.92
CA MET A 6 -4.36 7.11 -13.57
C MET A 6 -4.07 7.36 -12.09
N LEU A 7 -4.58 6.51 -11.18
CA LEU A 7 -4.30 6.63 -9.74
C LEU A 7 -2.81 6.45 -9.43
N PHE A 8 -2.17 5.43 -10.00
CA PHE A 8 -0.73 5.21 -9.82
C PHE A 8 0.10 6.39 -10.32
N ARG A 9 -0.25 6.93 -11.50
CA ARG A 9 0.40 8.12 -12.05
C ARG A 9 0.23 9.34 -11.13
N MET A 10 -1.00 9.64 -10.74
CA MET A 10 -1.30 10.79 -9.87
C MET A 10 -0.55 10.68 -8.54
N GLN A 11 -0.50 9.48 -7.94
CA GLN A 11 0.21 9.25 -6.69
C GLN A 11 1.73 9.39 -6.86
N ALA A 12 2.29 8.87 -7.95
CA ALA A 12 3.73 9.01 -8.21
C ALA A 12 4.14 10.47 -8.38
N GLU A 13 3.39 11.25 -9.16
CA GLU A 13 3.61 12.69 -9.33
C GLU A 13 3.50 13.45 -7.99
N LEU A 14 2.54 13.07 -7.14
CA LEU A 14 2.37 13.66 -5.82
C LEU A 14 3.53 13.32 -4.86
N ASN A 15 4.01 12.08 -4.86
CA ASN A 15 5.12 11.65 -4.04
C ASN A 15 6.42 12.38 -4.44
N ASP A 16 6.73 12.46 -5.73
CA ASP A 16 7.90 13.20 -6.24
C ASP A 16 7.86 14.68 -5.87
N LYS A 17 6.68 15.30 -5.99
CA LYS A 17 6.47 16.69 -5.56
C LYS A 17 6.67 16.83 -4.05
N THR A 18 6.23 15.86 -3.26
CA THR A 18 6.34 15.85 -1.80
C THR A 18 7.79 15.70 -1.37
N PHE A 19 8.56 14.79 -1.98
CA PHE A 19 9.99 14.63 -1.70
C PHE A 19 10.77 15.89 -2.03
N ARG A 20 10.53 16.49 -3.21
CA ARG A 20 11.14 17.76 -3.60
C ARG A 20 10.80 18.88 -2.63
N LYS A 21 9.52 19.03 -2.27
CA LYS A 21 9.05 20.10 -1.36
C LYS A 21 9.69 19.98 0.04
N ASN A 22 9.87 18.76 0.53
CA ASN A 22 10.39 18.50 1.87
C ASN A 22 11.92 18.26 1.90
N GLY A 23 12.63 18.47 0.79
CA GLY A 23 14.08 18.30 0.74
C GLY A 23 14.53 16.85 0.98
N ILE A 24 13.70 15.87 0.64
CA ILE A 24 14.07 14.46 0.69
C ILE A 24 14.96 14.15 -0.51
N MET A 25 16.24 13.90 -0.24
CA MET A 25 17.27 13.70 -1.26
C MET A 25 17.59 12.21 -1.43
N ARG A 26 18.17 11.86 -2.57
CA ARG A 26 18.83 10.57 -2.77
C ARG A 26 19.96 10.39 -1.75
N PRO A 27 20.30 9.14 -1.38
CA PRO A 27 21.38 8.87 -0.41
C PRO A 27 22.75 9.43 -0.83
N ASP A 28 23.03 9.51 -2.13
CA ASP A 28 24.26 10.04 -2.70
C ASP A 28 24.26 11.59 -2.84
N GLY A 29 23.14 12.24 -2.52
CA GLY A 29 22.96 13.68 -2.67
C GLY A 29 22.83 14.19 -4.10
N SER A 30 22.71 13.32 -5.11
CA SER A 30 22.68 13.71 -6.54
C SER A 30 21.40 14.44 -6.97
N GLY A 31 20.38 14.48 -6.10
CA GLY A 31 19.16 15.24 -6.32
C GLY A 31 18.02 14.80 -5.40
N PRO A 32 16.81 15.37 -5.56
CA PRO A 32 15.63 14.91 -4.85
C PRO A 32 15.34 13.44 -5.16
N LEU A 33 14.90 12.70 -4.15
CA LEU A 33 14.39 11.35 -4.32
C LEU A 33 13.11 11.38 -5.17
N THR A 34 12.90 10.34 -5.98
CA THR A 34 11.75 10.17 -6.87
C THR A 34 11.27 8.73 -6.87
N MET A 35 10.04 8.48 -7.35
CA MET A 35 9.50 7.14 -7.53
C MET A 35 10.33 6.28 -8.50
N ALA A 36 11.01 6.90 -9.47
CA ALA A 36 11.91 6.19 -10.38
C ALA A 36 13.09 5.53 -9.63
N ASP A 37 13.61 6.19 -8.59
CA ASP A 37 14.73 5.67 -7.80
C ASP A 37 14.36 4.36 -7.06
N PHE A 38 13.10 4.24 -6.63
CA PHE A 38 12.60 3.01 -6.00
C PHE A 38 12.48 1.86 -7.00
N ARG A 39 11.95 2.13 -8.21
CA ARG A 39 11.87 1.14 -9.27
C ARG A 39 13.26 0.59 -9.59
N GLU A 40 14.24 1.47 -9.80
CA GLU A 40 15.60 1.05 -10.07
C GLU A 40 16.24 0.28 -8.91
N ALA A 41 15.99 0.69 -7.66
CA ALA A 41 16.48 -0.04 -6.49
C ALA A 41 15.89 -1.45 -6.40
N CYS A 42 14.60 -1.61 -6.71
CA CYS A 42 13.96 -2.93 -6.80
C CYS A 42 14.57 -3.79 -7.92
N GLU A 43 14.78 -3.22 -9.10
CA GLU A 43 15.40 -3.92 -10.24
C GLU A 43 16.84 -4.37 -9.94
N ARG A 44 17.61 -3.55 -9.20
CA ARG A 44 18.97 -3.88 -8.76
C ARG A 44 19.02 -4.85 -7.57
N GLY A 45 17.90 -5.05 -6.87
CA GLY A 45 17.84 -5.86 -5.65
C GLY A 45 18.42 -5.17 -4.42
N ASP A 46 18.51 -3.83 -4.42
CA ASP A 46 19.06 -3.01 -3.32
C ASP A 46 18.05 -2.87 -2.16
N LEU A 47 17.61 -4.00 -1.60
CA LEU A 47 16.51 -4.10 -0.63
C LEU A 47 16.98 -4.18 0.84
N GLY A 48 18.26 -3.89 1.07
CA GLY A 48 18.90 -4.00 2.38
C GLY A 48 18.37 -3.01 3.42
N LYS A 49 18.63 -3.30 4.70
CA LYS A 49 18.32 -2.41 5.82
C LYS A 49 19.01 -1.04 5.63
N GLY A 50 18.24 0.04 5.80
CA GLY A 50 18.73 1.41 5.59
C GLY A 50 18.79 1.83 4.12
N GLY A 51 18.33 0.98 3.19
CA GLY A 51 18.06 1.35 1.81
C GLY A 51 16.73 2.07 1.66
N ILE A 52 16.60 2.87 0.60
CA ILE A 52 15.40 3.69 0.35
C ILE A 52 14.11 2.85 0.35
N VAL A 53 14.12 1.67 -0.27
CA VAL A 53 12.94 0.79 -0.34
C VAL A 53 12.51 0.33 1.05
N SER A 54 13.44 -0.21 1.84
CA SER A 54 13.18 -0.66 3.22
C SER A 54 12.61 0.47 4.09
N ASP A 55 13.21 1.66 4.02
CA ASP A 55 12.86 2.76 4.92
C ASP A 55 11.50 3.38 4.55
N TRP A 56 11.22 3.52 3.26
CA TRP A 56 9.94 4.09 2.81
C TRP A 56 8.79 3.11 2.86
N LEU A 57 9.03 1.80 2.71
CA LEU A 57 8.01 0.80 3.06
C LEU A 57 7.58 0.93 4.52
N GLN A 58 8.53 1.09 5.44
CA GLN A 58 8.21 1.31 6.87
C GLN A 58 7.46 2.63 7.10
N ASN A 59 7.88 3.71 6.44
CA ASN A 59 7.24 5.02 6.61
C ASN A 59 5.80 5.02 6.09
N TYR A 60 5.56 4.51 4.88
CA TYR A 60 4.20 4.45 4.33
C TYR A 60 3.32 3.41 5.03
N ALA A 61 3.87 2.30 5.51
CA ALA A 61 3.14 1.35 6.34
C ALA A 61 2.71 1.99 7.67
N ARG A 62 3.58 2.79 8.28
CA ARG A 62 3.25 3.57 9.49
C ARG A 62 2.17 4.60 9.20
N ALA A 63 2.27 5.36 8.11
CA ALA A 63 1.25 6.33 7.72
C ALA A 63 -0.12 5.66 7.50
N LEU A 64 -0.18 4.57 6.72
CA LEU A 64 -1.39 3.78 6.52
C LEU A 64 -2.01 3.28 7.84
N SER A 65 -1.17 2.88 8.80
CA SER A 65 -1.65 2.44 10.11
C SER A 65 -2.28 3.58 10.93
N GLN A 66 -1.81 4.81 10.76
CA GLN A 66 -2.42 5.99 11.39
C GLN A 66 -3.76 6.33 10.75
N GLU A 67 -3.87 6.35 9.42
CA GLU A 67 -5.16 6.60 8.74
C GLU A 67 -6.22 5.55 9.09
N THR A 68 -5.79 4.30 9.32
CA THR A 68 -6.70 3.25 9.80
C THR A 68 -7.18 3.51 11.23
N ALA A 69 -6.36 4.13 12.09
CA ALA A 69 -6.75 4.55 13.42
C ALA A 69 -7.71 5.76 13.38
N GLU A 70 -7.50 6.72 12.46
CA GLU A 70 -8.42 7.84 12.24
C GLU A 70 -9.78 7.36 11.69
N LEU A 71 -9.76 6.37 10.79
CA LEU A 71 -10.96 5.68 10.34
C LEU A 71 -11.70 5.00 11.50
N LEU A 72 -10.97 4.33 12.41
CA LEU A 72 -11.57 3.70 13.59
C LEU A 72 -12.26 4.75 14.47
N ASP A 73 -11.64 5.91 14.67
CA ASP A 73 -12.21 7.02 15.43
C ASP A 73 -13.46 7.65 14.77
N SER A 74 -13.70 7.37 13.49
CA SER A 74 -14.96 7.71 12.80
C SER A 74 -16.11 6.75 13.16
N THR A 75 -15.86 5.74 14.02
CA THR A 75 -16.84 4.73 14.44
C THR A 75 -17.04 4.75 15.97
N PRO A 76 -18.20 4.31 16.48
CA PRO A 76 -18.47 4.24 17.92
C PRO A 76 -17.79 3.01 18.58
N TRP A 77 -16.48 2.86 18.41
CA TRP A 77 -15.73 1.68 18.87
C TRP A 77 -15.53 1.64 20.39
N LYS A 78 -15.55 2.80 21.06
CA LYS A 78 -15.38 2.93 22.52
C LYS A 78 -16.64 2.43 23.22
N TRP A 79 -16.64 1.17 23.63
CA TRP A 79 -17.79 0.53 24.28
C TRP A 79 -18.19 1.16 25.64
N TRP A 80 -17.36 2.03 26.20
CA TRP A 80 -17.67 2.81 27.42
C TRP A 80 -18.18 4.24 27.13
N SER A 81 -18.20 4.69 25.87
CA SER A 81 -18.73 6.01 25.47
C SER A 81 -20.25 5.96 25.23
N LYS A 82 -20.88 7.14 25.23
CA LYS A 82 -22.29 7.31 24.83
C LYS A 82 -22.46 7.52 23.32
N ASP A 83 -21.37 7.67 22.57
CA ASP A 83 -21.39 7.86 21.11
C ASP A 83 -22.02 6.63 20.43
N ARG A 84 -22.92 6.86 19.48
CA ARG A 84 -23.66 5.78 18.81
C ARG A 84 -23.57 5.79 17.29
N GLU A 85 -23.13 6.89 16.70
CA GLU A 85 -23.22 7.10 15.26
C GLU A 85 -21.84 7.02 14.61
N VAL A 86 -21.82 6.52 13.38
CA VAL A 86 -20.63 6.51 12.52
C VAL A 86 -20.56 7.84 11.79
N ASP A 87 -19.42 8.52 11.85
CA ASP A 87 -19.15 9.65 10.97
C ASP A 87 -18.74 9.15 9.58
N LEU A 88 -19.74 8.84 8.75
CA LEU A 88 -19.53 8.35 7.39
C LEU A 88 -18.82 9.38 6.48
N ARG A 89 -18.91 10.67 6.79
CA ARG A 89 -18.22 11.69 6.00
C ARG A 89 -16.72 11.61 6.26
N ASN A 90 -16.32 11.57 7.53
CA ASN A 90 -14.92 11.44 7.90
C ASN A 90 -14.36 10.08 7.45
N ALA A 91 -15.09 9.00 7.70
CA ALA A 91 -14.67 7.66 7.29
C ALA A 91 -14.34 7.56 5.79
N ARG A 92 -15.07 8.26 4.92
CA ARG A 92 -14.78 8.29 3.47
C ARG A 92 -13.49 9.04 3.14
N VAL A 93 -13.14 10.07 3.90
CA VAL A 93 -11.88 10.80 3.76
C VAL A 93 -10.73 9.89 4.16
N GLU A 94 -10.81 9.27 5.34
CA GLU A 94 -9.73 8.38 5.83
C GLU A 94 -9.53 7.14 4.95
N ILE A 95 -10.59 6.63 4.32
CA ILE A 95 -10.46 5.55 3.31
C ILE A 95 -9.64 6.01 2.10
N VAL A 96 -9.82 7.26 1.65
CA VAL A 96 -9.07 7.81 0.52
C VAL A 96 -7.63 8.17 0.92
N ASP A 97 -7.40 8.65 2.14
CA ASP A 97 -6.06 8.91 2.66
C ASP A 97 -5.28 7.59 2.85
N ALA A 98 -5.93 6.54 3.36
CA ALA A 98 -5.40 5.19 3.35
C ALA A 98 -5.06 4.70 1.92
N LEU A 99 -5.88 5.01 0.91
CA LEU A 99 -5.59 4.66 -0.49
C LEU A 99 -4.32 5.34 -1.01
N HIS A 100 -4.04 6.60 -0.66
CA HIS A 100 -2.81 7.28 -1.05
C HIS A 100 -1.56 6.55 -0.52
N PHE A 101 -1.60 6.12 0.74
CA PHE A 101 -0.50 5.38 1.34
C PHE A 101 -0.38 3.94 0.83
N TRP A 102 -1.49 3.30 0.50
CA TRP A 102 -1.47 1.99 -0.15
C TRP A 102 -0.85 2.05 -1.55
N LEU A 103 -1.23 3.04 -2.37
CA LEU A 103 -0.62 3.26 -3.69
C LEU A 103 0.87 3.58 -3.56
N SER A 104 1.24 4.38 -2.56
CA SER A 104 2.64 4.71 -2.29
C SER A 104 3.45 3.48 -1.87
N LEU A 105 2.89 2.58 -1.05
CA LEU A 105 3.50 1.29 -0.71
C LEU A 105 3.75 0.44 -1.96
N ALA A 106 2.76 0.33 -2.86
CA ALA A 106 2.91 -0.42 -4.10
C ALA A 106 4.03 0.17 -4.96
N LEU A 107 4.06 1.49 -5.15
CA LEU A 107 5.08 2.19 -5.92
C LEU A 107 6.50 1.97 -5.37
N VAL A 108 6.71 2.12 -4.05
CA VAL A 108 8.05 1.93 -3.45
C VAL A 108 8.47 0.47 -3.41
N ALA A 109 7.52 -0.47 -3.49
CA ALA A 109 7.79 -1.90 -3.69
C ALA A 109 8.11 -2.26 -5.16
N GLY A 110 8.08 -1.28 -6.07
CA GLY A 110 8.35 -1.50 -7.50
C GLY A 110 7.14 -2.01 -8.29
N LEU A 111 5.94 -2.02 -7.70
CA LEU A 111 4.71 -2.40 -8.40
C LEU A 111 4.14 -1.23 -9.19
N ASP A 112 3.64 -1.51 -10.38
CA ASP A 112 2.79 -0.61 -11.14
C ASP A 112 1.35 -1.13 -11.22
N ALA A 113 0.49 -0.41 -11.94
CA ALA A 113 -0.92 -0.73 -12.06
C ALA A 113 -1.16 -2.12 -12.69
N ASP A 114 -0.39 -2.48 -13.71
CA ASP A 114 -0.50 -3.76 -14.40
C ASP A 114 -0.12 -4.92 -13.46
N GLU A 115 1.00 -4.79 -12.76
CA GLU A 115 1.46 -5.82 -11.86
C GLU A 115 0.54 -6.00 -10.65
N VAL A 116 0.03 -4.90 -10.08
CA VAL A 116 -0.99 -4.96 -9.04
C VAL A 116 -2.25 -5.65 -9.53
N PHE A 117 -2.75 -5.29 -10.72
CA PHE A 117 -3.95 -5.91 -11.27
C PHE A 117 -3.76 -7.41 -11.51
N ARG A 118 -2.60 -7.81 -12.05
CA ARG A 118 -2.23 -9.21 -12.26
C ARG A 118 -2.21 -9.99 -10.95
N LEU A 119 -1.47 -9.51 -9.96
CA LEU A 119 -1.34 -10.16 -8.64
C LEU A 119 -2.67 -10.22 -7.91
N TYR A 120 -3.47 -9.15 -7.95
CA TYR A 120 -4.81 -9.14 -7.37
C TYR A 120 -5.71 -10.18 -8.04
N SER A 121 -5.72 -10.26 -9.37
CA SER A 121 -6.55 -11.20 -10.13
C SER A 121 -6.21 -12.65 -9.80
N LEU A 122 -4.92 -12.99 -9.73
CA LEU A 122 -4.45 -14.32 -9.32
C LEU A 122 -4.89 -14.64 -7.89
N LYS A 123 -4.65 -13.72 -6.94
CA LYS A 123 -5.04 -13.93 -5.54
C LYS A 123 -6.55 -14.02 -5.35
N ASN A 124 -7.31 -13.25 -6.12
CA ASN A 124 -8.76 -13.27 -6.10
C ASN A 124 -9.30 -14.63 -6.56
N ALA A 125 -8.78 -15.19 -7.66
CA ALA A 125 -9.16 -16.52 -8.15
C ALA A 125 -8.92 -17.62 -7.09
N VAL A 126 -7.73 -17.63 -6.47
CA VAL A 126 -7.40 -18.57 -5.38
C VAL A 126 -8.36 -18.42 -4.19
N ASN A 127 -8.73 -17.19 -3.83
CA ASN A 127 -9.65 -16.95 -2.72
C ASN A 127 -11.09 -17.39 -3.05
N HIS A 128 -11.53 -17.28 -4.30
CA HIS A 128 -12.83 -17.83 -4.73
C HIS A 128 -12.85 -19.36 -4.64
N GLU A 129 -11.82 -20.02 -5.17
CA GLU A 129 -11.70 -21.48 -5.08
C GLU A 129 -11.72 -21.99 -3.63
N ARG A 130 -11.10 -21.25 -2.69
CA ARG A 130 -11.14 -21.57 -1.25
C ARG A 130 -12.54 -21.47 -0.64
N GLN A 131 -13.36 -20.53 -1.09
CA GLN A 131 -14.75 -20.40 -0.64
C GLN A 131 -15.61 -21.54 -1.20
N ASP A 132 -15.42 -21.90 -2.47
CA ASP A 132 -16.20 -22.95 -3.14
C ASP A 132 -15.88 -24.35 -2.64
N SER A 133 -14.60 -24.61 -2.29
CA SER A 133 -14.13 -25.92 -1.83
C SER A 133 -14.36 -26.20 -0.35
N GLY A 134 -14.77 -25.21 0.46
CA GLY A 134 -14.88 -25.33 1.92
C GLY A 134 -13.53 -25.54 2.64
N SER A 135 -12.42 -25.32 1.92
CA SER A 135 -11.05 -25.71 2.32
C SER A 135 -10.44 -24.87 3.45
N TYR A 136 -11.13 -23.82 3.91
CA TYR A 136 -10.70 -23.01 5.05
C TYR A 136 -10.50 -23.81 6.35
N LEU A 137 -11.09 -24.99 6.47
CA LEU A 137 -11.00 -25.85 7.67
C LEU A 137 -9.77 -26.76 7.72
N HIS A 138 -9.09 -27.03 6.59
CA HIS A 138 -8.10 -28.12 6.52
C HIS A 138 -6.76 -27.79 5.84
N MET A 139 -6.59 -26.58 5.30
CA MET A 139 -5.30 -26.18 4.73
C MET A 139 -4.40 -25.62 5.83
N HIS A 140 -3.37 -26.38 6.19
CA HIS A 140 -2.17 -25.77 6.74
C HIS A 140 -1.73 -24.71 5.73
N LYS A 141 -1.70 -23.42 6.15
CA LYS A 141 -1.07 -22.34 5.39
C LYS A 141 0.44 -22.60 5.30
N ASP A 142 0.85 -23.65 4.60
CA ASP A 142 2.18 -23.65 4.06
C ASP A 142 2.19 -22.59 2.94
N GLY A 143 3.25 -21.80 2.85
CA GLY A 143 3.31 -20.71 1.87
C GLY A 143 3.45 -21.18 0.42
N SER A 144 3.14 -22.45 0.10
CA SER A 144 3.29 -22.99 -1.26
C SER A 144 2.15 -22.61 -2.20
N ASP A 145 0.94 -22.38 -1.71
CA ASP A 145 -0.19 -21.95 -2.56
C ASP A 145 -0.03 -20.53 -3.11
N ASP A 146 0.71 -19.69 -2.40
CA ASP A 146 0.95 -18.30 -2.81
C ASP A 146 2.14 -18.19 -3.78
N ARG A 147 2.74 -19.32 -4.25
CA ARG A 147 3.90 -19.32 -5.14
C ARG A 147 3.66 -18.61 -6.47
N GLU A 148 2.42 -18.62 -6.98
CA GLU A 148 2.06 -17.91 -8.22
C GLU A 148 1.82 -16.40 -8.00
N VAL A 149 1.70 -15.98 -6.73
CA VAL A 149 1.45 -14.59 -6.31
C VAL A 149 2.72 -13.95 -5.69
N ARG A 150 3.81 -14.71 -5.52
CA ARG A 150 5.07 -14.28 -4.91
C ARG A 150 6.11 -13.84 -5.93
#